data_AF-A0A5C7SS58-F1
#
_entry.id   AF-A0A5C7SS58-F1
#
_cell.length_a   1.000
_cell.length_b   1.000
_cell.length_c   1.000
_cell.angle_alpha   90.00
_cell.angle_beta   90.00
_cell.angle_gamma   90.00
#
_symmetry.space_group_name_H-M   'P 1'
#
loop_
_entity.id
_entity.type
_entity.pdbx_description
1 polymer ?
#
loop_
_entity_poly.entity_id
_entity_poly.type
_entity_poly.pdbx_seq_one_letter_code
_entity_poly.pdbx_strand_id
1 'polypeptide(L)'
;MAKPKQTTALSPDEIELLLESIALDHLFIETLVTQHSDRLDFHDVSVWGVKSALQAAFDAGLRAAGGSPKQAVQRTHKATAANRISGNGSAAALQA
;
A
#
# COMPACT_ATOMS: atom_id res chain seq x y z
N MET A 1 -37.66 -13.08 -19.19
CA MET A 1 -36.64 -12.09 -19.60
C MET A 1 -35.75 -11.81 -18.40
N ALA A 2 -34.66 -12.56 -18.24
CA ALA A 2 -33.71 -12.33 -17.16
C ALA A 2 -32.83 -11.13 -17.56
N LYS A 3 -32.92 -10.02 -16.81
CA LYS A 3 -31.97 -8.90 -16.97
C LYS A 3 -30.56 -9.40 -16.63
N PRO A 4 -29.54 -9.09 -17.43
CA PRO A 4 -28.18 -9.48 -17.11
C PRO A 4 -27.75 -8.74 -15.83
N LYS A 5 -27.36 -9.49 -14.80
CA LYS A 5 -26.72 -8.98 -13.59
C LYS A 5 -25.35 -8.44 -14.03
N GLN A 6 -25.18 -7.11 -14.11
CA GLN A 6 -23.90 -6.48 -14.41
C GLN A 6 -22.85 -7.02 -13.44
N THR A 7 -21.92 -7.84 -13.94
CA THR A 7 -20.90 -8.54 -13.12
C THR A 7 -19.53 -7.93 -13.40
N THR A 8 -19.38 -6.62 -13.24
CA THR A 8 -18.11 -5.91 -13.59
C THR A 8 -17.72 -4.85 -12.56
N ALA A 9 -18.28 -4.89 -11.36
CA ALA A 9 -17.94 -3.98 -10.27
C ALA A 9 -18.00 -4.73 -8.93
N LEU A 10 -17.12 -4.36 -7.99
CA LEU A 10 -17.14 -4.87 -6.62
C LEU A 10 -18.53 -4.68 -6.00
N SER A 11 -18.98 -5.67 -5.25
CA SER A 11 -20.16 -5.55 -4.40
C SER A 11 -19.92 -4.53 -3.27
N PRO A 12 -20.99 -3.97 -2.66
CA PRO A 12 -20.85 -3.03 -1.55
C PRO A 12 -19.98 -3.57 -0.40
N ASP A 13 -20.19 -4.82 -0.01
CA ASP A 13 -19.45 -5.47 1.07
C ASP A 13 -17.94 -5.59 0.74
N GLU A 14 -17.60 -5.88 -0.52
CA GLU A 14 -16.21 -5.92 -0.98
C GLU A 14 -15.56 -4.53 -0.98
N ILE A 15 -16.34 -3.47 -1.24
CA ILE A 15 -15.87 -2.08 -1.15
C ILE A 15 -15.59 -1.72 0.30
N GLU A 16 -16.45 -2.08 1.23
CA GLU A 16 -16.24 -1.83 2.67
C GLU A 16 -14.97 -2.51 3.17
N LEU A 17 -14.79 -3.80 2.88
CA LEU A 17 -13.58 -4.55 3.25
C LEU A 17 -12.31 -3.94 2.64
N LEU A 18 -12.38 -3.49 1.39
CA LEU A 18 -11.27 -2.82 0.72
C LEU A 18 -10.92 -1.50 1.43
N LEU A 19 -11.92 -0.68 1.75
CA LEU A 19 -11.69 0.60 2.43
C LEU A 19 -11.13 0.40 3.84
N GLU A 20 -11.63 -0.58 4.60
CA GLU A 20 -11.07 -0.93 5.91
C GLU A 20 -9.60 -1.38 5.80
N SER A 21 -9.25 -2.19 4.80
CA SER A 21 -7.86 -2.58 4.59
C SER A 21 -6.94 -1.38 4.30
N ILE A 22 -7.40 -0.42 3.50
CA ILE A 22 -6.65 0.80 3.17
C ILE A 22 -6.51 1.71 4.40
N ALA A 23 -7.58 1.83 5.20
CA ALA A 23 -7.57 2.61 6.44
C ALA A 23 -6.60 2.01 7.46
N LEU A 24 -6.56 0.69 7.59
CA LEU A 24 -5.62 -0.01 8.45
C LEU A 24 -4.17 0.22 8.00
N ASP A 25 -3.88 0.03 6.71
CA ASP A 25 -2.52 0.11 6.16
C ASP A 25 -1.94 1.53 6.21
N HIS A 26 -2.76 2.56 5.98
CA HIS A 26 -2.29 3.94 5.83
C HIS A 26 -2.59 4.87 7.01
N LEU A 27 -3.67 4.60 7.75
CA LEU A 27 -4.15 5.44 8.84
C LEU A 27 -4.10 4.75 10.20
N PHE A 28 -3.81 3.44 10.25
CA PHE A 28 -3.83 2.62 11.46
C PHE A 28 -5.20 2.59 12.15
N ILE A 29 -6.27 2.64 11.36
CA ILE A 29 -7.66 2.56 11.82
C ILE A 29 -8.17 1.15 11.49
N GLU A 30 -8.54 0.38 12.51
CA GLU A 30 -8.92 -1.04 12.36
C GLU A 30 -10.30 -1.24 11.75
N THR A 31 -11.24 -0.30 11.99
CA THR A 31 -12.60 -0.37 11.46
C THR A 31 -13.11 1.02 11.09
N LEU A 32 -13.92 1.09 10.05
CA LEU A 32 -14.59 2.32 9.63
C LEU A 32 -16.03 2.42 10.15
N VAL A 33 -16.45 1.48 11.00
CA VAL A 33 -17.76 1.51 11.67
C VAL A 33 -17.73 2.54 12.81
N THR A 34 -18.73 3.41 12.88
CA THR A 34 -18.90 4.35 14.00
C THR A 34 -19.17 3.59 15.31
N GLN A 35 -18.35 3.85 16.32
CA GLN A 35 -18.42 3.19 17.63
C GLN A 35 -19.10 4.04 18.71
N HIS A 36 -19.53 5.25 18.37
CA HIS A 36 -20.19 6.20 19.28
C HIS A 36 -19.34 6.50 20.53
N SER A 37 -18.03 6.57 20.33
CA SER A 37 -17.08 6.83 21.40
C SER A 37 -15.96 7.72 20.88
N ASP A 38 -15.79 8.88 21.50
CA ASP A 38 -14.79 9.86 21.04
C ASP A 38 -13.38 9.24 20.91
N ARG A 39 -13.00 8.38 21.86
CA ARG A 39 -11.68 7.74 21.87
C ARG A 39 -11.50 6.66 20.81
N LEU A 40 -12.59 6.15 20.25
CA LEU A 40 -12.59 5.11 19.22
C LEU A 40 -12.87 5.67 17.83
N ASP A 41 -13.58 6.80 17.73
CA ASP A 41 -14.00 7.42 16.46
C ASP A 41 -13.10 8.57 16.01
N PHE A 42 -12.35 9.19 16.93
CA PHE A 42 -11.42 10.28 16.59
C PHE A 42 -9.99 9.78 16.58
N HIS A 43 -9.34 9.93 15.42
CA HIS A 43 -7.97 9.51 15.18
C HIS A 43 -7.12 10.71 14.74
N ASP A 44 -5.97 10.89 15.39
CA ASP A 44 -4.94 11.81 14.93
C ASP A 44 -4.18 11.17 13.77
N VAL A 45 -4.48 11.61 12.55
CA VAL A 45 -3.86 11.09 11.33
C VAL A 45 -2.97 12.13 10.68
N SER A 46 -1.85 11.66 10.14
CA SER A 46 -0.96 12.52 9.37
C SER A 46 -1.56 12.89 8.00
N VAL A 47 -1.29 14.12 7.54
CA VAL A 47 -1.75 14.57 6.20
C VAL A 47 -1.13 13.71 5.08
N TRP A 48 0.09 13.20 5.27
CA TRP A 48 0.70 12.27 4.31
C TRP A 48 0.00 10.90 4.31
N GLY A 49 -0.48 10.42 5.46
CA GLY A 49 -1.25 9.18 5.59
C GLY A 49 -2.59 9.32 4.86
N VAL A 50 -3.31 10.41 5.11
CA VAL A 50 -4.57 10.74 4.41
C VAL A 50 -4.38 10.76 2.90
N LYS A 51 -3.34 11.45 2.41
CA LYS A 51 -3.03 11.48 0.97
C LYS A 51 -2.74 10.09 0.41
N SER A 52 -2.00 9.26 1.14
CA SER A 52 -1.64 7.90 0.70
C SER A 52 -2.85 6.98 0.66
N ALA A 53 -3.71 7.02 1.69
CA ALA A 53 -4.96 6.26 1.75
C ALA A 53 -5.89 6.60 0.58
N LEU A 54 -6.08 7.90 0.30
CA LEU A 54 -6.94 8.36 -0.79
C LEU A 54 -6.40 7.93 -2.16
N GLN A 55 -5.08 8.00 -2.37
CA GLN A 55 -4.46 7.52 -3.60
C GLN A 55 -4.65 6.01 -3.77
N ALA A 56 -4.45 5.24 -2.70
CA ALA A 56 -4.63 3.78 -2.71
C ALA A 56 -6.09 3.40 -3.02
N ALA A 57 -7.07 4.10 -2.44
CA ALA A 57 -8.49 3.89 -2.71
C ALA A 57 -8.85 4.19 -4.17
N PHE A 58 -8.33 5.28 -4.73
CA PHE A 58 -8.54 5.62 -6.13
C PHE A 58 -7.94 4.56 -7.07
N ASP A 59 -6.70 4.15 -6.83
CA ASP A 59 -6.03 3.13 -7.65
C ASP A 59 -6.74 1.77 -7.54
N ALA A 60 -7.27 1.43 -6.36
CA ALA A 60 -8.06 0.22 -6.16
C ALA A 60 -9.39 0.26 -6.91
N GLY A 61 -10.08 1.40 -6.89
CA GLY A 61 -11.29 1.63 -7.68
C GLY A 61 -11.04 1.50 -9.19
N LEU A 62 -9.91 2.02 -9.69
CA LEU A 62 -9.53 1.84 -11.10
C LEU A 62 -9.30 0.36 -11.44
N ARG A 63 -8.55 -0.37 -10.61
CA ARG A 63 -8.32 -1.81 -10.79
C ARG A 63 -9.64 -2.59 -10.82
N ALA A 64 -10.55 -2.28 -9.90
CA ALA A 64 -11.87 -2.90 -9.81
C ALA A 64 -12.72 -2.66 -11.07
N ALA A 65 -12.60 -1.48 -11.69
CA ALA A 65 -13.29 -1.14 -12.93
C ALA A 65 -12.61 -1.71 -14.20
N GLY A 66 -11.55 -2.52 -14.06
CA GLY A 66 -10.77 -3.05 -15.19
C GLY A 66 -9.77 -2.06 -15.79
N GLY A 67 -9.62 -0.87 -15.20
CA GLY A 67 -8.57 0.08 -15.52
C GLY A 67 -7.27 -0.36 -14.87
N SER A 68 -6.29 -0.79 -15.66
CA SER A 68 -4.94 -1.04 -15.13
C SER A 68 -4.37 0.29 -14.62
N PRO A 69 -3.96 0.41 -13.33
CA PRO A 69 -3.37 1.64 -12.84
C PRO A 69 -2.08 1.88 -13.64
N LYS A 70 -1.98 3.06 -14.26
CA LYS A 70 -0.72 3.51 -14.84
C LYS A 70 0.25 3.66 -13.68
N GLN A 71 1.12 2.66 -13.51
CA GLN A 71 2.16 2.61 -12.49
C GLN A 71 2.82 3.99 -12.39
N ALA A 72 2.70 4.62 -11.22
CA ALA A 72 3.49 5.80 -10.90
C ALA A 72 4.96 5.38 -11.07
N VAL A 73 5.60 5.99 -12.07
CA VAL A 73 6.99 5.79 -12.45
C VAL A 73 7.84 5.62 -11.20
N GLN A 74 8.29 4.40 -10.97
CA GLN A 74 9.38 4.07 -10.05
C GLN A 74 10.57 4.92 -10.50
N ARG A 75 10.72 6.11 -9.93
CA ARG A 75 11.95 6.88 -10.03
C ARG A 75 12.98 6.09 -9.24
N THR A 76 13.67 5.20 -9.96
CA THR A 76 14.86 4.54 -9.47
C THR A 76 15.85 5.65 -9.12
N HIS A 77 15.97 5.95 -7.83
CA HIS A 77 17.13 6.67 -7.33
C HIS A 77 18.31 5.71 -7.53
N LYS A 78 19.00 5.88 -8.66
CA LYS A 78 20.25 5.20 -8.99
C LYS A 78 21.28 5.56 -7.92
N ALA A 79 21.34 4.76 -6.86
CA ALA A 79 22.44 4.77 -5.93
C ALA A 79 23.68 4.25 -6.67
N THR A 80 24.51 5.15 -7.16
CA THR A 80 25.88 4.82 -7.57
C THR A 80 26.67 4.48 -6.32
N ALA A 81 26.62 3.22 -5.89
CA ALA A 81 27.54 2.67 -4.90
C ALA A 81 28.83 2.30 -5.63
N ALA A 82 29.71 3.28 -5.82
CA ALA A 82 31.09 3.01 -6.19
C ALA A 82 31.83 2.39 -4.98
N ASN A 83 32.10 1.10 -5.12
CA ASN A 83 33.27 0.39 -4.60
C ASN A 83 33.44 0.32 -3.06
N ARG A 84 32.77 -0.65 -2.42
CA ARG A 84 33.28 -1.24 -1.18
C ARG A 84 34.43 -2.17 -1.54
N ILE A 85 35.65 -1.75 -1.21
CA ILE A 85 36.85 -2.59 -1.28
C ILE A 85 36.63 -3.80 -0.38
N SER A 86 36.48 -4.95 -1.01
CA SER A 86 36.51 -6.28 -0.41
C SER A 86 37.96 -6.57 0.00
N GLY A 87 38.26 -6.40 1.27
CA GLY A 87 39.53 -6.79 1.88
C GLY A 87 39.39 -8.09 2.67
N ASN A 88 39.04 -9.19 2.00
CA ASN A 88 39.22 -10.54 2.56
C ASN A 88 40.30 -11.26 1.76
N GLY A 89 41.51 -11.28 2.30
CA GLY A 89 42.66 -11.99 1.74
C GLY A 89 43.48 -12.66 2.85
N SER A 90 43.14 -13.91 3.11
CA SER A 90 44.00 -15.02 3.56
C SER A 90 44.88 -14.87 4.81
N ALA A 91 44.39 -15.50 5.89
CA ALA A 91 45.23 -16.28 6.77
C ALA A 91 45.66 -17.57 6.04
N ALA A 92 46.96 -17.73 5.77
CA ALA A 92 47.68 -19.02 5.74
C ALA A 92 49.10 -18.85 5.17
N ALA A 93 50.03 -19.58 5.80
CA ALA A 93 51.24 -20.20 5.23
C ALA A 93 52.63 -19.57 5.52
N LEU A 94 53.35 -20.30 6.38
CA LEU A 94 54.71 -20.85 6.22
C LEU A 94 55.98 -19.95 6.33
N GLN A 95 56.96 -20.55 7.04
CA GLN A 95 58.44 -20.38 7.03
C GLN A 95 58.99 -19.20 7.84
N ALA A 96 60.03 -19.33 8.67
CA ALA A 96 60.96 -20.42 8.99
C ALA A 96 61.47 -20.25 10.44
#